data_AF-A0A816HNI2-F1
#
_entry.id   AF-A0A816HNI2-F1
#
_cell.length_a   1.000
_cell.length_b   1.000
_cell.length_c   1.000
_cell.angle_alpha   90.00
_cell.angle_beta   90.00
_cell.angle_gamma   90.00
#
_symmetry.space_group_name_H-M   'P 1'
#
loop_
_entity.id
_entity.type
_entity.pdbx_description
1 polymer ?
#
loop_
_entity_poly.entity_id
_entity_poly.type
_entity_poly.pdbx_seq_one_letter_code
_entity_poly.pdbx_strand_id
1 'polypeptide(L)'
;MGDFNFRGDDQENIDQFNRLQKWIDVWTYLMDSHNHGYTFDTEINLMTKIHCKTSDRSRYDRIILLSQTIVPTDIQIIGNQSIDNQEHLHVFPSDHFGLTALFEKK
;
A
#
# COMPACT_ATOMS: atom_id res chain seq x y z
N MET A 1 6.39 6.66 7.01
CA MET A 1 6.08 5.50 6.14
C MET A 1 5.97 4.28 7.02
N GLY A 2 5.01 3.42 6.74
CA GLY A 2 4.86 2.15 7.45
C GLY A 2 3.46 1.60 7.28
N ASP A 3 3.18 0.56 8.05
CA ASP A 3 1.86 -0.05 8.19
C ASP A 3 1.00 0.75 9.18
N PHE A 4 -0.13 1.27 8.70
CA PHE A 4 -1.09 2.04 9.48
C PHE A 4 -2.23 1.16 10.00
N ASN A 5 -2.39 -0.07 9.49
CA ASN A 5 -3.53 -0.96 9.75
C ASN A 5 -4.91 -0.35 9.47
N PHE A 6 -4.98 0.78 8.74
CA PHE A 6 -6.23 1.38 8.32
C PHE A 6 -6.71 0.78 7.02
N ARG A 7 -7.92 0.22 6.99
CA ARG A 7 -8.53 -0.30 5.76
C ARG A 7 -8.80 0.83 4.78
N GLY A 8 -8.35 0.68 3.54
CA GLY A 8 -8.34 1.76 2.55
C GLY A 8 -9.71 2.37 2.25
N ASP A 9 -10.76 1.58 2.44
CA ASP A 9 -12.16 1.88 2.24
C ASP A 9 -12.93 2.17 3.54
N ASP A 10 -12.31 2.05 4.71
CA ASP A 10 -12.98 2.37 5.97
C ASP A 10 -13.21 3.87 6.11
N GLN A 11 -14.36 4.23 6.66
CA GLN A 11 -14.72 5.62 6.93
C GLN A 11 -13.69 6.32 7.83
N GLU A 12 -13.06 5.58 8.75
CA GLU A 12 -11.96 6.09 9.58
C GLU A 12 -10.79 6.61 8.73
N ASN A 13 -10.44 5.91 7.66
CA ASN A 13 -9.34 6.32 6.79
C ASN A 13 -9.68 7.62 6.03
N ILE A 14 -10.91 7.68 5.50
CA ILE A 14 -11.44 8.88 4.83
C ILE A 14 -11.44 10.06 5.80
N ASP A 15 -11.94 9.87 7.02
CA ASP A 15 -12.07 10.93 8.02
C ASP A 15 -10.71 11.44 8.51
N GLN A 16 -9.76 10.54 8.74
CA GLN A 16 -8.42 10.90 9.19
C GLN A 16 -7.66 11.64 8.08
N PHE A 17 -7.67 11.15 6.83
CA PHE A 17 -6.95 11.80 5.73
C PHE A 17 -7.61 13.10 5.26
N ASN A 18 -8.93 13.19 5.22
CA ASN A 18 -9.64 14.43 4.88
C ASN A 18 -9.34 15.57 5.88
N ARG A 19 -8.99 15.24 7.12
CA ARG A 19 -8.61 16.21 8.16
C ARG A 19 -7.17 16.70 8.03
N LEU A 20 -6.31 15.98 7.31
CA LEU A 20 -4.88 16.29 7.20
C LEU A 20 -4.59 17.20 5.99
N GLN A 21 -5.17 18.40 5.96
CA GLN A 21 -5.11 19.33 4.80
C GLN A 21 -3.71 19.67 4.26
N LYS A 22 -2.65 19.48 5.06
CA LYS A 22 -1.25 19.75 4.65
C LYS A 22 -0.45 18.48 4.35
N TRP A 23 -0.98 17.32 4.72
CA TRP A 23 -0.31 16.05 4.47
C TRP A 23 -0.85 15.44 3.20
N ILE A 24 0.05 14.85 2.44
CA ILE A 24 -0.24 14.19 1.19
C ILE A 24 -0.07 12.69 1.41
N ASP A 25 -1.10 11.91 1.11
CA ASP A 25 -0.93 10.48 0.87
C ASP A 25 -0.32 10.31 -0.52
N VAL A 26 0.93 9.84 -0.56
CA VAL A 26 1.73 9.81 -1.80
C VAL A 26 1.09 8.91 -2.86
N TRP A 27 0.42 7.83 -2.45
CA TRP A 27 -0.24 6.94 -3.40
C TRP A 27 -1.38 7.65 -4.12
N THR A 28 -2.31 8.25 -3.36
CA THR A 28 -3.47 8.95 -3.95
C THR A 28 -3.10 10.23 -4.68
N TYR A 29 -1.94 10.80 -4.38
CA TYR A 29 -1.41 11.95 -5.10
C TYR A 29 -0.88 11.59 -6.50
N LEU A 30 -0.21 10.45 -6.65
CA LEU A 30 0.43 10.05 -7.90
C LEU A 30 -0.43 9.14 -8.78
N MET A 31 -1.29 8.32 -8.17
CA MET A 31 -2.06 7.28 -8.86
C MET A 31 -3.51 7.71 -9.09
N ASP A 32 -4.12 7.19 -10.15
CA ASP A 32 -5.55 7.39 -10.40
C ASP A 32 -6.42 6.57 -9.42
N SER A 33 -7.73 6.87 -9.41
CA SER A 33 -8.70 6.23 -8.53
C SER A 33 -8.96 4.74 -8.80
N HIS A 34 -8.52 4.20 -9.95
CA HIS A 34 -8.67 2.79 -10.30
C HIS A 34 -7.50 1.95 -9.75
N ASN A 35 -6.39 2.60 -9.40
CA ASN A 35 -5.23 1.97 -8.79
C ASN A 35 -5.35 1.98 -7.27
N HIS A 36 -5.98 0.94 -6.71
CA HIS A 36 -6.24 0.85 -5.27
C HIS A 36 -4.99 0.76 -4.39
N GLY A 37 -3.88 0.24 -4.93
CA GLY A 37 -2.61 0.16 -4.22
C GLY A 37 -2.61 -0.81 -3.04
N TYR A 38 -3.26 -1.97 -3.18
CA TYR A 38 -3.32 -2.96 -2.11
C TYR A 38 -1.92 -3.45 -1.75
N THR A 39 -1.55 -3.22 -0.49
CA THR A 39 -0.30 -3.74 0.11
C THR A 39 -0.58 -4.99 0.92
N PHE A 40 -1.85 -5.29 1.19
CA PHE A 40 -2.31 -6.56 1.73
C PHE A 40 -3.42 -7.07 0.82
N ASP A 41 -3.24 -8.25 0.23
CA ASP A 41 -4.17 -8.80 -0.75
C ASP A 41 -4.26 -10.32 -0.59
N THR A 42 -5.34 -10.80 0.03
CA THR A 42 -5.52 -12.23 0.28
C THR A 42 -5.97 -13.03 -0.95
N GLU A 43 -6.31 -12.35 -2.06
CA GLU A 43 -6.60 -13.00 -3.33
C GLU A 43 -5.31 -13.37 -4.07
N ILE A 44 -4.28 -12.53 -3.96
CA ILE A 44 -2.98 -12.73 -4.61
C ILE A 44 -2.01 -13.48 -3.70
N ASN A 45 -1.87 -13.06 -2.44
CA ASN A 45 -0.89 -13.61 -1.50
C ASN A 45 -1.53 -14.68 -0.61
N LEU A 46 -1.37 -15.95 -0.98
CA LEU A 46 -1.97 -17.07 -0.26
C LEU A 46 -1.42 -17.25 1.16
N MET A 47 -0.25 -16.72 1.49
CA MET A 47 0.30 -16.80 2.86
C MET A 47 -0.61 -16.10 3.87
N THR A 48 -1.29 -15.04 3.45
CA THR A 48 -2.25 -14.31 4.30
C THR A 48 -3.43 -15.17 4.76
N LYS A 49 -3.82 -16.19 3.98
CA LYS A 49 -4.95 -17.08 4.31
C LYS A 49 -4.72 -17.93 5.55
N ILE A 50 -3.46 -18.09 5.97
CA ILE A 50 -3.11 -18.77 7.22
C ILE A 50 -3.67 -18.01 8.43
N HIS A 51 -3.72 -16.67 8.34
CA HIS A 51 -4.10 -15.78 9.44
C HIS A 51 -5.44 -15.07 9.20
N CYS A 52 -5.88 -14.94 7.95
CA CYS A 52 -7.14 -14.29 7.58
C CYS A 52 -8.09 -15.27 6.87
N LYS A 53 -9.26 -15.52 7.47
CA LYS A 53 -10.24 -16.51 6.95
C LYS A 53 -11.17 -15.94 5.86
N THR A 54 -11.13 -14.64 5.65
CA THR A 54 -11.99 -13.91 4.70
C THR A 54 -11.17 -13.25 3.61
N SER A 55 -11.75 -13.04 2.43
CA SER A 55 -11.12 -12.18 1.42
C SER A 55 -10.96 -10.78 2.01
N ASP A 56 -9.75 -10.23 1.94
CA ASP A 56 -9.42 -8.87 2.39
C ASP A 56 -8.37 -8.30 1.45
N ARG A 57 -8.62 -7.08 1.00
CA ARG A 57 -7.73 -6.33 0.10
C ARG A 57 -7.68 -4.92 0.62
N SER A 58 -6.54 -4.54 1.16
CA SER A 58 -6.40 -3.30 1.92
C SER A 58 -5.06 -2.62 1.63
N ARG A 59 -5.07 -1.29 1.70
CA ARG A 59 -3.87 -0.46 1.63
C ARG A 59 -3.48 -0.01 3.03
N TYR A 60 -2.89 -0.95 3.76
CA TYR A 60 -2.42 -0.77 5.13
C TYR A 60 -1.12 0.04 5.16
N ASP A 61 -0.21 -0.24 4.24
CA ASP A 61 1.07 0.44 4.17
C ASP A 61 0.94 1.75 3.39
N ARG A 62 1.48 2.82 3.97
CA ARG A 62 1.35 4.18 3.43
C ARG A 62 2.62 4.99 3.55
N ILE A 63 2.79 5.90 2.60
CA ILE A 63 3.81 6.93 2.61
C ILE A 63 3.09 8.27 2.64
N ILE A 64 3.23 9.00 3.75
CA ILE A 64 2.59 10.30 3.94
C ILE A 64 3.69 11.37 3.95
N LEU A 65 3.49 12.45 3.19
CA LEU A 65 4.43 13.55 3.05
C LEU A 65 3.83 14.86 3.58
N LEU A 66 4.58 15.57 4.42
CA LEU A 66 4.36 16.98 4.72
C LEU A 66 5.61 17.75 4.31
N SER A 67 5.56 18.42 3.17
CA SER A 67 6.67 19.21 2.67
C SER A 67 6.20 20.36 1.79
N GLN A 68 6.98 21.45 1.76
CA GLN A 68 6.84 22.55 0.82
C GLN A 68 7.94 22.56 -0.25
N THR A 69 9.00 21.79 -0.02
CA THR A 69 10.23 21.83 -0.82
C THR A 69 10.52 20.52 -1.54
N ILE A 70 9.75 19.46 -1.26
CA ILE A 70 9.90 18.15 -1.85
C ILE A 70 8.54 17.71 -2.37
N VAL A 71 8.51 17.11 -3.56
CA VAL A 71 7.32 16.53 -4.20
C VAL A 71 7.60 15.06 -4.53
N PRO A 72 6.62 14.17 -4.38
CA PRO A 72 6.77 12.80 -4.84
C PRO A 72 6.68 12.77 -6.38
N THR A 73 7.45 11.91 -7.01
CA THR A 73 7.49 11.77 -8.48
C THR A 73 7.18 10.36 -8.96
N ASP A 74 7.38 9.35 -8.12
CA ASP A 74 7.03 7.97 -8.42
C ASP A 74 6.64 7.21 -7.16
N ILE A 75 5.82 6.18 -7.30
CA ILE A 75 5.46 5.23 -6.23
C ILE A 75 5.16 3.87 -6.83
N GLN A 76 5.70 2.81 -6.23
CA GLN A 76 5.57 1.45 -6.73
C GLN A 76 5.36 0.44 -5.62
N ILE A 77 4.54 -0.58 -5.91
CA ILE A 77 4.45 -1.79 -5.09
C ILE A 77 5.60 -2.73 -5.47
N ILE A 78 6.27 -3.27 -4.46
CA ILE A 78 7.36 -4.24 -4.60
C ILE A 78 7.09 -5.50 -3.80
N GLY A 79 7.79 -6.59 -4.11
CA GLY A 79 7.59 -7.87 -3.42
C GLY A 79 6.24 -8.52 -3.70
N ASN A 80 5.55 -8.09 -4.78
CA ASN A 80 4.29 -8.67 -5.25
C ASN A 80 4.49 -9.83 -6.24
N GLN A 81 5.69 -10.39 -6.30
CA GLN A 81 5.99 -11.60 -7.04
C GLN A 81 6.41 -12.70 -6.06
N SER A 82 6.00 -13.94 -6.37
CA SER A 82 6.42 -15.09 -5.57
C SER A 82 7.93 -15.27 -5.67
N ILE A 83 8.55 -15.68 -4.56
CA ILE A 83 9.97 -16.02 -4.50
C ILE A 83 10.25 -17.32 -5.25
N ASP A 84 9.28 -18.23 -5.26
CA ASP A 84 9.45 -19.52 -5.90
C ASP A 84 8.99 -19.50 -7.36
N ASN A 85 9.82 -20.05 -8.25
CA ASN A 85 9.48 -20.28 -9.65
C ASN A 85 8.74 -21.63 -9.83
N GLN A 86 8.59 -22.43 -8.77
CA GLN A 86 7.79 -23.64 -8.79
C GLN A 86 6.32 -23.29 -8.51
N GLU A 87 5.43 -23.71 -9.41
CA GLU A 87 4.00 -23.37 -9.44
C GLU A 87 3.19 -23.72 -8.17
N HIS A 88 3.80 -24.31 -7.15
CA HIS A 88 3.06 -24.98 -6.07
C HIS A 88 3.22 -24.33 -4.68
N LEU A 89 4.27 -23.54 -4.46
CA LEU A 89 4.56 -23.01 -3.12
C LEU A 89 3.97 -21.62 -2.88
N HIS A 90 3.76 -20.80 -3.93
CA HIS A 90 3.16 -19.44 -3.86
C HIS A 90 3.63 -18.61 -2.65
N VAL A 91 4.92 -18.69 -2.31
CA VAL A 91 5.53 -17.97 -1.19
C VAL A 91 5.94 -16.59 -1.69
N PHE A 92 5.53 -15.54 -0.97
CA PHE A 92 5.96 -14.17 -1.24
C PHE A 92 7.01 -13.73 -0.20
N PRO A 93 7.72 -12.61 -0.41
CA PRO A 93 8.67 -12.08 0.57
C PRO A 93 8.06 -11.74 1.94
N SER A 94 6.78 -11.37 1.97
CA SER A 94 5.99 -11.08 3.18
C SER A 94 4.51 -11.30 2.86
N ASP A 95 3.69 -11.40 3.90
CA ASP A 95 2.23 -11.30 3.84
C ASP A 95 1.75 -9.91 3.38
N HIS A 96 2.58 -8.88 3.53
CA HIS A 96 2.41 -7.56 2.92
C HIS A 96 3.33 -7.40 1.69
N PHE A 97 2.87 -6.64 0.71
CA PHE A 97 3.69 -6.09 -0.36
C PHE A 97 4.29 -4.76 0.09
N GLY A 98 5.54 -4.52 -0.30
CA GLY A 98 6.25 -3.30 0.07
C GLY A 98 5.84 -2.11 -0.80
N LEU A 99 6.11 -0.90 -0.30
CA LEU A 99 6.02 0.33 -1.08
C LEU A 99 7.42 0.94 -1.25
N THR A 100 7.63 1.60 -2.38
CA THR A 100 8.78 2.49 -2.61
C THR A 100 8.27 3.76 -3.25
N ALA A 101 8.90 4.90 -2.95
CA ALA A 101 8.57 6.17 -3.58
C ALA A 101 9.83 6.97 -3.87
N LEU A 102 9.79 7.72 -4.97
CA LEU A 102 10.80 8.69 -5.35
C LEU A 102 10.30 10.10 -5.05
N PHE A 103 11.23 10.96 -4.65
CA PHE A 103 10.96 12.33 -4.27
C PHE A 103 12.01 13.24 -4.87
N GLU A 104 11.57 14.41 -5.32
CA GLU A 104 12.44 15.44 -5.88
C GLU A 104 12.24 16.76 -5.18
N LYS A 105 13.28 17.60 -5.20
CA LYS A 105 13.16 18.97 -4.70
C LYS A 105 12.32 19.78 -5.70
N LYS A 106 11.36 20.53 -5.18
CA LYS A 106 10.51 21.44 -5.95
C LYS A 106 11.29 22.64 -6.51
#